data_AF-A0A5C4QFB7-F1
#
_entry.id   AF-A0A5C4QFB7-F1
#
_cell.length_a   1.000
_cell.length_b   1.000
_cell.length_c   1.000
_cell.angle_alpha   90.00
_cell.angle_beta   90.00
_cell.angle_gamma   90.00
#
_symmetry.space_group_name_H-M   'P 1'
#
loop_
_entity.id
_entity.type
_entity.pdbx_description
1 polymer ?
#
loop_
_entity_poly.entity_id
_entity_poly.type
_entity_poly.pdbx_seq_one_letter_code
_entity_poly.pdbx_strand_id
1 'polypeptide(L)'
;MPADPRAVLTRPAPEPDHTVTYGDHPDQVADLRSPAGSGPARPLVVVVHGGFWRAEYDRRHTGPLAAALAALGYPVAQLEYRRTGQPGGGWPGTLHDALTGVAALPGLAAEVLPDRVNRAAPILVGHSAGGHLALYVAATSPTTVAGVLALAPVADLGEAYRRDLDSGAVAALLGGGPADVPDRYAAADPRMLVPVRTRTVVVHGSEDQQVPVAMSREFVAAAHASGSDISLLELPGHEHFGLIDPQSSAWPRILDVLRSLHDDQ
;
A
#
# COMPACT_ATOMS: atom_id res chain seq x y z
N MET A 1 10.74 -20.19 -19.24
CA MET A 1 9.87 -20.34 -18.06
C MET A 1 9.68 -18.94 -17.50
N PRO A 2 8.45 -18.41 -17.37
CA PRO A 2 8.27 -17.22 -16.55
C PRO A 2 8.80 -17.52 -15.15
N ALA A 3 9.51 -16.56 -14.54
CA ALA A 3 10.00 -16.71 -13.18
C ALA A 3 8.80 -16.98 -12.24
N ASP A 4 8.99 -17.83 -11.23
CA ASP A 4 7.99 -17.99 -10.17
C ASP A 4 7.77 -16.62 -9.52
N PRO A 5 6.57 -16.03 -9.61
CA PRO A 5 6.35 -14.69 -9.10
C PRO A 5 6.48 -14.60 -7.57
N ARG A 6 6.39 -15.72 -6.84
CA ARG A 6 6.69 -15.73 -5.39
C ARG A 6 8.17 -15.52 -5.09
N ALA A 7 9.07 -15.71 -6.06
CA ALA A 7 10.50 -15.50 -5.88
C ALA A 7 10.83 -14.07 -5.45
N VAL A 8 9.98 -13.09 -5.75
CA VAL A 8 10.12 -11.70 -5.26
C VAL A 8 10.15 -11.62 -3.74
N LEU A 9 9.41 -12.48 -3.04
CA LEU A 9 9.27 -12.45 -1.57
C LEU A 9 10.58 -12.82 -0.85
N THR A 10 11.44 -13.61 -1.50
CA THR A 10 12.73 -14.04 -0.95
C THR A 10 13.91 -13.39 -1.65
N ARG A 11 13.68 -12.57 -2.69
CA ARG A 11 14.75 -11.93 -3.44
C ARG A 11 15.33 -10.79 -2.60
N PRO A 12 16.63 -10.80 -2.31
CA PRO A 12 17.24 -9.71 -1.55
C PRO A 12 17.13 -8.40 -2.33
N ALA A 13 16.78 -7.34 -1.62
CA ALA A 13 16.88 -5.97 -2.11
C ALA A 13 18.11 -5.32 -1.47
N PRO A 14 18.72 -4.30 -2.11
CA PRO A 14 19.75 -3.48 -1.46
C PRO A 14 19.23 -2.93 -0.13
N GLU A 15 20.12 -2.73 0.84
CA GLU A 15 19.77 -2.03 2.09
C GLU A 15 19.25 -0.61 1.77
N PRO A 16 18.41 -0.02 2.65
CA PRO A 16 18.00 1.37 2.50
C PRO A 16 19.17 2.33 2.78
N ASP A 17 19.08 3.55 2.27
CA ASP A 17 20.09 4.58 2.56
C ASP A 17 19.96 5.09 4.00
N HIS A 18 18.72 5.18 4.49
CA HIS A 18 18.39 5.63 5.84
C HIS A 18 17.15 4.91 6.36
N THR A 19 17.02 4.85 7.69
CA THR A 19 15.76 4.48 8.36
C THR A 19 15.37 5.63 9.28
N VAL A 20 14.15 6.12 9.16
CA VAL A 20 13.59 7.19 10.00
C VAL A 20 12.51 6.64 10.91
N THR A 21 12.37 7.21 12.11
CA THR A 21 11.30 6.91 13.07
C THR A 21 10.20 7.97 12.95
N TYR A 22 8.94 7.54 12.84
CA TYR A 22 7.78 8.46 12.85
C TYR A 22 6.95 8.35 14.15
N GLY A 23 7.36 7.50 15.07
CA GLY A 23 6.76 7.34 16.40
C GLY A 23 7.67 6.54 17.33
N ASP A 24 7.17 6.28 18.55
CA ASP A 24 7.95 5.69 19.65
C ASP A 24 8.08 4.16 19.57
N HIS A 25 7.18 3.49 18.86
CA HIS A 25 7.22 2.02 18.73
C HIS A 25 8.34 1.58 17.77
N PRO A 26 9.04 0.45 18.01
CA PRO A 26 10.11 -0.02 17.12
C PRO A 26 9.72 -0.25 15.66
N ASP A 27 8.44 -0.58 15.42
CA ASP A 27 7.85 -0.73 14.08
C ASP A 27 7.25 0.58 13.51
N GLN A 28 7.34 1.71 14.22
CA GLN A 28 6.97 3.02 13.69
C GLN A 28 8.17 3.65 12.97
N VAL A 29 8.63 2.95 11.94
CA VAL A 29 9.80 3.31 11.13
C VAL A 29 9.50 3.31 9.64
N ALA A 30 10.33 3.96 8.85
CA ALA A 30 10.32 3.79 7.41
C ALA A 30 11.75 3.78 6.86
N ASP A 31 11.95 2.93 5.87
CA ASP A 31 13.21 2.84 5.13
C ASP A 31 13.16 3.79 3.94
N LEU A 32 14.14 4.69 3.85
CA LEU A 32 14.27 5.68 2.80
C LEU A 32 15.29 5.22 1.75
N ARG A 33 14.91 5.42 0.48
CA ARG A 33 15.78 5.20 -0.67
C ARG A 33 15.84 6.46 -1.52
N SER A 34 17.07 6.89 -1.77
CA SER A 34 17.38 8.04 -2.61
C SER A 34 17.02 7.73 -4.06
N PRO A 35 16.45 8.70 -4.79
CA PRO A 35 16.25 8.52 -6.22
C PRO A 35 17.59 8.43 -6.94
N ALA A 36 17.69 7.59 -7.98
CA ALA A 36 18.83 7.61 -8.88
C ALA A 36 18.81 8.86 -9.78
N GLY A 37 20.00 9.25 -10.26
CA GLY A 37 20.17 10.41 -11.14
C GLY A 37 20.09 11.77 -10.43
N SER A 38 20.40 12.83 -11.15
CA SER A 38 20.26 14.22 -10.69
C SER A 38 18.93 14.81 -11.12
N GLY A 39 18.40 15.75 -10.33
CA GLY A 39 17.13 16.41 -10.63
C GLY A 39 16.61 17.20 -9.44
N PRO A 40 15.53 17.99 -9.64
CA PRO A 40 14.90 18.73 -8.55
C PRO A 40 14.25 17.77 -7.54
N ALA A 41 13.99 18.28 -6.35
CA ALA A 41 13.26 17.57 -5.30
C ALA A 41 11.86 17.14 -5.77
N ARG A 42 11.52 15.87 -5.57
CA ARG A 42 10.24 15.26 -5.99
C ARG A 42 9.35 14.90 -4.80
N PRO A 43 8.02 14.81 -4.98
CA PRO A 43 7.15 14.20 -3.98
C PRO A 43 7.58 12.75 -3.71
N LEU A 44 7.38 12.31 -2.47
CA LEU A 44 7.75 10.97 -2.02
C LEU A 44 6.78 9.91 -2.59
N VAL A 45 7.30 8.75 -2.95
CA VAL A 45 6.49 7.54 -3.14
C VAL A 45 6.55 6.72 -1.86
N VAL A 46 5.43 6.62 -1.15
CA VAL A 46 5.34 5.83 0.07
C VAL A 46 4.84 4.44 -0.29
N VAL A 47 5.67 3.41 -0.07
CA VAL A 47 5.34 2.02 -0.33
C VAL A 47 4.85 1.38 0.96
N VAL A 48 3.65 0.78 0.93
CA VAL A 48 3.02 0.12 2.08
C VAL A 48 2.90 -1.38 1.81
N HIS A 49 3.56 -2.18 2.64
CA HIS A 49 3.68 -3.62 2.41
C HIS A 49 2.41 -4.41 2.77
N GLY A 50 2.27 -5.58 2.15
CA GLY A 50 1.22 -6.55 2.40
C GLY A 50 1.54 -7.53 3.53
N GLY A 51 0.99 -8.75 3.46
CA GLY A 51 1.21 -9.80 4.47
C GLY A 51 0.10 -9.89 5.51
N PHE A 52 -1.14 -9.57 5.12
CA PHE A 52 -2.34 -9.70 5.98
C PHE A 52 -2.18 -9.06 7.37
N TRP A 53 -1.42 -7.96 7.44
CA TRP A 53 -1.10 -7.23 8.67
C TRP A 53 -0.42 -8.08 9.75
N ARG A 54 0.07 -9.28 9.42
CA ARG A 54 0.68 -10.22 10.37
C ARG A 54 2.12 -9.86 10.66
N ALA A 55 2.54 -10.06 11.91
CA ALA A 55 3.89 -9.75 12.36
C ALA A 55 5.01 -10.51 11.60
N GLU A 56 4.64 -11.59 10.91
CA GLU A 56 5.52 -12.42 10.08
C GLU A 56 6.11 -11.68 8.87
N TYR A 57 5.41 -10.65 8.38
CA TYR A 57 5.79 -9.88 7.20
C TYR A 57 6.08 -8.44 7.60
N ASP A 58 7.19 -7.89 7.12
CA ASP A 58 7.57 -6.51 7.36
C ASP A 58 7.79 -5.78 6.02
N ARG A 59 8.21 -4.52 6.06
CA ARG A 59 8.43 -3.69 4.87
C ARG A 59 9.37 -4.31 3.82
N ARG A 60 10.25 -5.25 4.19
CA ARG A 60 11.13 -5.97 3.24
C ARG A 60 10.35 -6.80 2.22
N HIS A 61 9.09 -7.15 2.51
CA HIS A 61 8.14 -7.76 1.57
C HIS A 61 8.03 -6.99 0.23
N THR A 62 8.25 -5.67 0.26
CA THR A 62 8.24 -4.81 -0.94
C THR A 62 9.62 -4.27 -1.31
N GLY A 63 10.69 -4.84 -0.75
CA GLY A 63 12.07 -4.40 -0.96
C GLY A 63 12.46 -4.28 -2.44
N PRO A 64 12.25 -5.32 -3.27
CA PRO A 64 12.59 -5.25 -4.70
C PRO A 64 11.80 -4.15 -5.45
N LEU A 65 10.51 -3.99 -5.15
CA LEU A 65 9.67 -2.92 -5.71
C LEU A 65 10.26 -1.54 -5.39
N ALA A 66 10.53 -1.29 -4.10
CA ALA A 66 11.04 0.00 -3.65
C ALA A 66 12.43 0.32 -4.22
N ALA A 67 13.32 -0.67 -4.28
CA ALA A 67 14.64 -0.51 -4.89
C ALA A 67 14.55 -0.19 -6.38
N ALA A 68 13.63 -0.84 -7.11
CA ALA A 68 13.43 -0.57 -8.54
C ALA A 68 12.84 0.82 -8.80
N LEU A 69 11.89 1.27 -7.98
CA LEU A 69 11.35 2.63 -8.06
C LEU A 69 12.44 3.69 -7.78
N ALA A 70 13.27 3.46 -6.75
CA ALA A 70 14.41 4.33 -6.46
C ALA A 70 15.41 4.39 -7.64
N ALA A 71 15.73 3.25 -8.23
CA ALA A 71 16.58 3.16 -9.43
C ALA A 71 16.00 3.89 -10.65
N LEU A 72 14.67 4.09 -10.71
CA LEU A 72 13.98 4.87 -11.74
C LEU A 72 13.86 6.37 -11.41
N GLY A 73 14.44 6.82 -10.30
CA GLY A 73 14.51 8.24 -9.93
C GLY A 73 13.36 8.74 -9.06
N TYR A 74 12.56 7.84 -8.46
CA TYR A 74 11.58 8.20 -7.43
C TYR A 74 12.23 8.17 -6.04
N PRO A 75 12.07 9.21 -5.19
CA PRO A 75 12.37 9.06 -3.78
C PRO A 75 11.33 8.12 -3.15
N VAL A 76 11.78 7.11 -2.42
CA VAL A 76 10.89 6.08 -1.86
C VAL A 76 11.02 6.00 -0.35
N ALA A 77 9.89 5.89 0.33
CA ALA A 77 9.82 5.48 1.74
C ALA A 77 9.01 4.20 1.87
N GLN A 78 9.61 3.12 2.35
CA GLN A 78 8.90 1.89 2.69
C GLN A 78 8.42 1.98 4.14
N LEU A 79 7.12 2.18 4.32
CA LEU A 79 6.50 2.34 5.63
C LEU A 79 6.40 0.98 6.35
N GLU A 80 6.92 0.92 7.57
CA GLU A 80 6.58 -0.11 8.56
C GLU A 80 5.38 0.35 9.39
N TYR A 81 4.65 -0.57 10.00
CA TYR A 81 3.55 -0.26 10.91
C TYR A 81 3.36 -1.40 11.91
N ARG A 82 2.82 -1.17 13.12
CA ARG A 82 2.50 -2.27 14.05
C ARG A 82 1.54 -3.27 13.42
N ARG A 83 1.78 -4.55 13.66
CA ARG A 83 1.13 -5.70 13.03
C ARG A 83 0.38 -6.56 14.05
N THR A 84 -0.65 -7.26 13.60
CA THR A 84 -1.38 -8.22 14.44
C THR A 84 -0.41 -9.27 14.99
N GLY A 85 -0.58 -9.61 16.28
CA GLY A 85 0.35 -10.45 17.03
C GLY A 85 1.39 -9.65 17.83
N GLN A 86 1.52 -8.34 17.60
CA GLN A 86 2.37 -7.45 18.40
C GLN A 86 1.54 -6.64 19.41
N PRO A 87 2.15 -6.19 20.53
CA PRO A 87 1.51 -5.25 21.44
C PRO A 87 1.03 -3.98 20.72
N GLY A 88 -0.28 -3.72 20.77
CA GLY A 88 -0.89 -2.56 20.13
C GLY A 88 -1.01 -2.64 18.60
N GLY A 89 -0.69 -3.78 17.97
CA GLY A 89 -1.03 -4.05 16.58
C GLY A 89 -2.47 -4.53 16.41
N GLY A 90 -3.00 -4.43 15.21
CA GLY A 90 -4.44 -4.56 14.95
C GLY A 90 -5.17 -3.25 15.18
N TRP A 91 -6.48 -3.33 15.44
CA TRP A 91 -7.33 -2.17 15.65
C TRP A 91 -7.09 -1.54 17.04
N PRO A 92 -6.90 -0.20 17.14
CA PRO A 92 -6.73 0.75 16.04
C PRO A 92 -5.27 0.99 15.64
N GLY A 93 -4.29 0.40 16.33
CA GLY A 93 -2.87 0.77 16.22
C GLY A 93 -2.25 0.60 14.84
N THR A 94 -2.55 -0.47 14.10
CA THR A 94 -2.08 -0.67 12.71
C THR A 94 -2.57 0.45 11.79
N LEU A 95 -3.85 0.81 11.91
CA LEU A 95 -4.46 1.86 11.09
C LEU A 95 -3.94 3.25 11.48
N HIS A 96 -3.77 3.49 12.78
CA HIS A 96 -3.18 4.72 13.30
C HIS A 96 -1.74 4.90 12.82
N ASP A 97 -0.96 3.82 12.79
CA ASP A 97 0.42 3.86 12.31
C ASP A 97 0.50 4.20 10.83
N ALA A 98 -0.42 3.69 10.00
CA ALA A 98 -0.51 4.06 8.60
C ALA A 98 -0.82 5.55 8.41
N LEU A 99 -1.78 6.09 9.17
CA LEU A 99 -2.14 7.51 9.11
C LEU A 99 -0.97 8.41 9.54
N THR A 100 -0.39 8.13 10.71
CA THR A 100 0.68 8.93 11.29
C THR A 100 1.96 8.85 10.44
N GLY A 101 2.31 7.66 9.97
CA GLY A 101 3.45 7.44 9.09
C GLY A 101 3.33 8.22 7.78
N VAL A 102 2.22 8.04 7.04
CA VAL A 102 2.01 8.76 5.77
C VAL A 102 2.05 10.28 5.95
N ALA A 103 1.46 10.80 7.04
CA ALA A 103 1.48 12.24 7.32
C ALA A 103 2.89 12.78 7.64
N ALA A 104 3.72 12.02 8.35
CA ALA A 104 5.04 12.46 8.81
C ALA A 104 6.13 12.32 7.74
N LEU A 105 6.06 11.30 6.89
CA LEU A 105 7.16 10.90 6.02
C LEU A 105 7.66 11.97 5.03
N PRO A 106 6.82 12.81 4.40
CA PRO A 106 7.32 13.88 3.53
C PRO A 106 8.26 14.85 4.25
N GLY A 107 7.97 15.16 5.52
CA GLY A 107 8.80 16.02 6.36
C GLY A 107 10.13 15.34 6.72
N LEU A 108 10.05 14.14 7.29
CA LEU A 108 11.20 13.35 7.72
C LEU A 108 12.15 13.04 6.55
N ALA A 109 11.60 12.66 5.40
CA ALA A 109 12.40 12.35 4.21
C ALA A 109 13.08 13.61 3.62
N ALA A 110 12.42 14.76 3.62
CA ALA A 110 13.02 16.02 3.17
C ALA A 110 14.15 16.52 4.08
N GLU A 111 14.13 16.16 5.38
CA GLU A 111 15.22 16.46 6.31
C GLU A 111 16.46 15.60 6.07
N VAL A 112 16.25 14.30 5.79
CA VAL A 112 17.34 13.34 5.61
C VAL A 112 17.91 13.36 4.19
N LEU A 113 17.07 13.63 3.18
CA LEU A 113 17.43 13.70 1.77
C LEU A 113 17.14 15.10 1.20
N PRO A 114 17.84 16.14 1.70
CA PRO A 114 17.64 17.51 1.24
C PRO A 114 17.88 17.61 -0.26
N ASP A 115 17.12 18.47 -0.93
CA ASP A 115 17.13 18.70 -2.38
C ASP A 115 16.70 17.50 -3.25
N ARG A 116 16.43 16.32 -2.65
CA ARG A 116 15.93 15.13 -3.36
C ARG A 116 14.45 14.89 -3.13
N VAL A 117 13.95 15.24 -1.95
CA VAL A 117 12.54 15.07 -1.56
C VAL A 117 11.95 16.44 -1.21
N ASN A 118 10.76 16.72 -1.75
CA ASN A 118 9.96 17.87 -1.32
C ASN A 118 8.85 17.43 -0.36
N ARG A 119 8.28 18.39 0.37
CA ARG A 119 7.27 18.13 1.43
C ARG A 119 5.84 18.03 0.90
N ALA A 120 5.64 17.89 -0.41
CA ALA A 120 4.30 17.71 -0.96
C ALA A 120 3.69 16.37 -0.52
N ALA A 121 2.36 16.26 -0.61
CA ALA A 121 1.67 15.01 -0.32
C ALA A 121 2.23 13.87 -1.21
N PRO A 122 2.52 12.69 -0.63
CA PRO A 122 3.08 11.56 -1.36
C PRO A 122 2.05 10.88 -2.25
N ILE A 123 2.55 10.09 -3.20
CA ILE A 123 1.76 9.02 -3.83
C ILE A 123 1.96 7.74 -3.03
N LEU A 124 0.87 7.06 -2.69
CA LEU A 124 0.92 5.78 -2.00
C LEU A 124 0.93 4.62 -3.00
N VAL A 125 1.84 3.67 -2.80
CA VAL A 125 1.85 2.39 -3.50
C VAL A 125 1.66 1.29 -2.46
N GLY A 126 0.45 0.74 -2.37
CA GLY A 126 0.12 -0.27 -1.37
C GLY A 126 -0.12 -1.64 -2.00
N HIS A 127 0.47 -2.71 -1.46
CA HIS A 127 0.22 -4.09 -1.91
C HIS A 127 -0.66 -4.86 -0.93
N SER A 128 -1.70 -5.55 -1.41
CA SER A 128 -2.51 -6.47 -0.60
C SER A 128 -3.08 -5.77 0.66
N ALA A 129 -2.72 -6.25 1.85
CA ALA A 129 -3.02 -5.60 3.13
C ALA A 129 -2.48 -4.15 3.26
N GLY A 130 -1.38 -3.82 2.59
CA GLY A 130 -0.89 -2.45 2.46
C GLY A 130 -1.67 -1.62 1.42
N GLY A 131 -2.25 -2.29 0.42
CA GLY A 131 -3.22 -1.69 -0.49
C GLY A 131 -4.49 -1.28 0.25
N HIS A 132 -4.96 -2.13 1.18
CA HIS A 132 -6.01 -1.76 2.13
C HIS A 132 -5.64 -0.50 2.93
N LEU A 133 -4.45 -0.45 3.54
CA LEU A 133 -4.03 0.71 4.34
C LEU A 133 -3.90 1.99 3.49
N ALA A 134 -3.41 1.89 2.25
CA ALA A 134 -3.34 3.03 1.34
C ALA A 134 -4.73 3.58 0.99
N LEU A 135 -5.70 2.70 0.71
CA LEU A 135 -7.09 3.09 0.48
C LEU A 135 -7.73 3.71 1.72
N TYR A 136 -7.49 3.12 2.90
CA TYR A 136 -7.95 3.63 4.18
C TYR A 136 -7.45 5.06 4.44
N VAL A 137 -6.13 5.30 4.31
CA VAL A 137 -5.54 6.63 4.52
C VAL A 137 -6.12 7.65 3.53
N ALA A 138 -6.28 7.28 2.26
CA ALA A 138 -6.88 8.17 1.25
C ALA A 138 -8.34 8.51 1.55
N ALA A 139 -9.11 7.60 2.15
CA ALA A 139 -10.49 7.83 2.51
C ALA A 139 -10.65 8.70 3.77
N THR A 140 -9.79 8.50 4.78
CA THR A 140 -9.93 9.19 6.08
C THR A 140 -9.05 10.44 6.22
N SER A 141 -8.05 10.61 5.37
CA SER A 141 -7.13 11.75 5.37
C SER A 141 -6.75 12.17 3.94
N PRO A 142 -7.73 12.51 3.09
CA PRO A 142 -7.49 12.74 1.66
C PRO A 142 -6.50 13.86 1.34
N THR A 143 -6.29 14.83 2.25
CA THR A 143 -5.34 15.93 2.06
C THR A 143 -3.88 15.54 2.30
N THR A 144 -3.62 14.37 2.89
CA THR A 144 -2.26 13.87 3.13
C THR A 144 -1.75 12.99 2.01
N VAL A 145 -2.53 12.79 0.94
CA VAL A 145 -2.19 11.88 -0.16
C VAL A 145 -2.50 12.53 -1.51
N ALA A 146 -1.52 12.55 -2.42
CA ALA A 146 -1.69 13.08 -3.78
C ALA A 146 -2.35 12.07 -4.73
N GLY A 147 -2.14 10.78 -4.51
CA GLY A 147 -2.70 9.71 -5.33
C GLY A 147 -2.43 8.32 -4.73
N VAL A 148 -3.20 7.33 -5.15
CA VAL A 148 -3.03 5.93 -4.71
C VAL A 148 -2.90 4.99 -5.89
N LEU A 149 -1.86 4.16 -5.85
CA LEU A 149 -1.70 2.95 -6.64
C LEU A 149 -1.90 1.74 -5.72
N ALA A 150 -3.10 1.15 -5.77
CA ALA A 150 -3.45 0.00 -4.94
C ALA A 150 -3.25 -1.30 -5.73
N LEU A 151 -2.26 -2.10 -5.34
CA LEU A 151 -1.87 -3.35 -5.99
C LEU A 151 -2.55 -4.54 -5.27
N ALA A 152 -3.50 -5.19 -5.93
CA ALA A 152 -4.33 -6.28 -5.40
C ALA A 152 -4.84 -6.03 -3.96
N PRO A 153 -5.49 -4.89 -3.66
CA PRO A 153 -5.83 -4.50 -2.30
C PRO A 153 -6.92 -5.41 -1.70
N VAL A 154 -6.86 -5.61 -0.37
CA VAL A 154 -8.00 -6.10 0.41
C VAL A 154 -9.00 -4.95 0.58
N ALA A 155 -9.84 -4.72 -0.43
CA ALA A 155 -10.71 -3.54 -0.50
C ALA A 155 -12.12 -3.72 0.10
N ASP A 156 -12.41 -4.91 0.63
CA ASP A 156 -13.65 -5.25 1.33
C ASP A 156 -13.32 -6.18 2.50
N LEU A 157 -13.24 -5.62 3.71
CA LEU A 157 -12.90 -6.37 4.92
C LEU A 157 -14.01 -7.33 5.32
N GLY A 158 -15.27 -6.95 5.12
CA GLY A 158 -16.42 -7.82 5.39
C GLY A 158 -16.39 -9.09 4.54
N GLU A 159 -16.15 -8.95 3.23
CA GLU A 159 -16.01 -10.07 2.30
C GLU A 159 -14.75 -10.90 2.56
N ALA A 160 -13.62 -10.24 2.86
CA ALA A 160 -12.38 -10.93 3.22
C ALA A 160 -12.54 -11.77 4.51
N TYR A 161 -13.29 -11.27 5.51
CA TYR A 161 -13.64 -12.05 6.70
C TYR A 161 -14.54 -13.24 6.34
N ARG A 162 -15.60 -13.01 5.53
CA ARG A 162 -16.55 -14.07 5.15
C ARG A 162 -15.88 -15.22 4.39
N ARG A 163 -14.85 -14.91 3.60
CA ARG A 163 -14.03 -15.89 2.87
C ARG A 163 -12.92 -16.53 3.71
N ASP A 164 -12.75 -16.08 4.96
CA ASP A 164 -11.67 -16.48 5.86
C ASP A 164 -10.28 -16.36 5.21
N LEU A 165 -10.03 -15.23 4.54
CA LEU A 165 -8.75 -15.01 3.88
C LEU A 165 -7.60 -15.08 4.89
N ASP A 166 -6.61 -15.89 4.54
CA ASP A 166 -5.41 -16.13 5.34
C ASP A 166 -5.71 -16.54 6.79
N SER A 167 -6.73 -17.38 7.01
CA SER A 167 -7.04 -17.99 8.32
C SER A 167 -7.27 -16.95 9.43
N GLY A 168 -8.34 -16.16 9.29
CA GLY A 168 -8.79 -15.21 10.31
C GLY A 168 -8.03 -13.88 10.36
N ALA A 169 -7.32 -13.50 9.29
CA ALA A 169 -6.51 -12.27 9.29
C ALA A 169 -7.33 -11.01 9.60
N VAL A 170 -8.53 -10.87 9.02
CA VAL A 170 -9.42 -9.72 9.29
C VAL A 170 -9.91 -9.73 10.74
N ALA A 171 -10.22 -10.91 11.30
CA ALA A 171 -10.63 -11.04 12.69
C ALA A 171 -9.50 -10.62 13.64
N ALA A 172 -8.26 -10.99 13.32
CA ALA A 172 -7.08 -10.58 14.07
C ALA A 172 -6.82 -9.07 13.96
N LEU A 173 -7.04 -8.47 12.78
CA LEU A 173 -6.94 -7.03 12.57
C LEU A 173 -7.99 -6.27 13.38
N LEU A 174 -9.27 -6.60 13.22
CA LEU A 174 -10.36 -5.80 13.78
C LEU A 174 -10.82 -6.28 15.17
N GLY A 175 -10.34 -7.43 15.65
CA GLY A 175 -10.72 -8.01 16.93
C GLY A 175 -12.10 -8.68 16.94
N GLY A 176 -12.61 -9.11 15.79
CA GLY A 176 -13.91 -9.79 15.65
C GLY A 176 -14.47 -9.80 14.23
N GLY A 177 -15.59 -10.48 14.03
CA GLY A 177 -16.35 -10.45 12.77
C GLY A 177 -17.22 -9.20 12.63
N PRO A 178 -17.82 -8.97 11.45
CA PRO A 178 -18.70 -7.81 11.21
C PRO A 178 -19.89 -7.72 12.16
N ALA A 179 -20.39 -8.86 12.65
CA ALA A 179 -21.47 -8.91 13.63
C ALA A 179 -21.02 -8.58 15.06
N ASP A 180 -19.74 -8.83 15.38
CA ASP A 180 -19.18 -8.62 16.72
C ASP A 180 -18.70 -7.18 16.91
N VAL A 181 -18.09 -6.60 15.88
CA VAL A 181 -17.46 -5.27 15.91
C VAL A 181 -17.87 -4.39 14.72
N PRO A 182 -19.18 -4.19 14.47
CA PRO A 182 -19.68 -3.49 13.27
C PRO A 182 -19.08 -2.09 13.09
N ASP A 183 -18.93 -1.33 14.18
CA ASP A 183 -18.35 0.02 14.15
C ASP A 183 -16.91 0.05 13.64
N ARG A 184 -16.13 -1.01 13.91
CA ARG A 184 -14.73 -1.12 13.44
C ARG A 184 -14.66 -1.40 11.95
N TYR A 185 -15.54 -2.26 11.44
CA TYR A 185 -15.66 -2.46 9.99
C TYR A 185 -16.11 -1.16 9.32
N ALA A 186 -17.15 -0.50 9.83
CA ALA A 186 -17.64 0.77 9.28
C ALA A 186 -16.56 1.86 9.23
N ALA A 187 -15.63 1.87 10.18
CA ALA A 187 -14.54 2.83 10.26
C ALA A 187 -13.27 2.43 9.48
N ALA A 188 -13.06 1.15 9.17
CA ALA A 188 -11.82 0.65 8.57
C ALA A 188 -11.95 0.17 7.12
N ASP A 189 -13.13 -0.32 6.74
CA ASP A 189 -13.33 -1.03 5.48
C ASP A 189 -13.44 -0.05 4.29
N PRO A 190 -12.51 -0.08 3.32
CA PRO A 190 -12.59 0.78 2.13
C PRO A 190 -13.94 0.70 1.42
N ARG A 191 -14.60 -0.46 1.45
CA ARG A 191 -15.93 -0.66 0.83
C ARG A 191 -17.03 0.22 1.45
N MET A 192 -16.87 0.59 2.72
CA MET A 192 -17.79 1.44 3.48
C MET A 192 -17.36 2.91 3.55
N LEU A 193 -16.12 3.21 3.18
CA LEU A 193 -15.55 4.56 3.25
C LEU A 193 -15.67 5.35 1.93
N VAL A 194 -16.39 4.82 0.93
CA VAL A 194 -16.73 5.56 -0.29
C VAL A 194 -17.75 6.68 0.01
N PRO A 195 -17.66 7.86 -0.64
CA PRO A 195 -16.75 8.21 -1.72
C PRO A 195 -15.34 8.58 -1.25
N VAL A 196 -14.32 8.01 -1.91
CA VAL A 196 -12.92 8.45 -1.82
C VAL A 196 -12.70 9.58 -2.82
N ARG A 197 -12.06 10.68 -2.38
CA ARG A 197 -11.79 11.86 -3.22
C ARG A 197 -10.41 11.83 -3.89
N THR A 198 -9.47 11.13 -3.29
CA THR A 198 -8.11 10.99 -3.82
C THR A 198 -8.13 10.11 -5.07
N ARG A 199 -7.52 10.59 -6.16
CA ARG A 199 -7.37 9.82 -7.40
C ARG A 199 -6.70 8.49 -7.10
N THR A 200 -7.37 7.41 -7.46
CA THR A 200 -6.93 6.05 -7.13
C THR A 200 -6.94 5.17 -8.38
N VAL A 201 -5.87 4.40 -8.58
CA VAL A 201 -5.85 3.33 -9.57
C VAL A 201 -5.60 2.01 -8.85
N VAL A 202 -6.56 1.11 -8.97
CA VAL A 202 -6.45 -0.27 -8.51
C VAL A 202 -5.86 -1.10 -9.65
N VAL A 203 -4.78 -1.83 -9.40
CA VAL A 203 -4.23 -2.81 -10.34
C VAL A 203 -4.37 -4.20 -9.73
N HIS A 204 -4.92 -5.15 -10.47
CA HIS A 204 -5.20 -6.48 -9.93
C HIS A 204 -4.99 -7.57 -10.98
N GLY A 205 -4.28 -8.65 -10.64
CA GLY A 205 -4.15 -9.82 -11.50
C GLY A 205 -5.41 -10.66 -11.56
N SER A 206 -5.82 -11.13 -12.75
CA SER A 206 -7.05 -11.92 -12.89
C SER A 206 -6.98 -13.32 -12.28
N GLU A 207 -5.77 -13.83 -12.01
CA GLU A 207 -5.51 -15.17 -11.46
C GLU A 207 -5.09 -15.15 -9.99
N ASP A 208 -5.28 -14.02 -9.31
CA ASP A 208 -4.98 -13.84 -7.88
C ASP A 208 -5.73 -14.85 -7.00
N GLN A 209 -4.96 -15.72 -6.33
CA GLN A 209 -5.48 -16.73 -5.41
C GLN A 209 -5.43 -16.30 -3.93
N GLN A 210 -4.81 -15.16 -3.61
CA GLN A 210 -4.70 -14.64 -2.25
C GLN A 210 -5.84 -13.68 -1.94
N VAL A 211 -6.08 -12.75 -2.86
CA VAL A 211 -7.14 -11.75 -2.79
C VAL A 211 -7.92 -11.82 -4.09
N PRO A 212 -9.10 -12.46 -4.13
CA PRO A 212 -9.90 -12.53 -5.36
C PRO A 212 -10.14 -11.17 -6.03
N VAL A 213 -9.85 -11.08 -7.33
CA VAL A 213 -10.06 -9.85 -8.15
C VAL A 213 -11.48 -9.28 -8.08
N ALA A 214 -12.48 -10.13 -7.78
CA ALA A 214 -13.86 -9.72 -7.54
C ALA A 214 -13.97 -8.61 -6.47
N MET A 215 -13.17 -8.65 -5.40
CA MET A 215 -13.18 -7.60 -4.38
C MET A 215 -12.82 -6.22 -4.96
N SER A 216 -11.83 -6.16 -5.86
CA SER A 216 -11.47 -4.90 -6.53
C SER A 216 -12.53 -4.45 -7.53
N ARG A 217 -13.15 -5.38 -8.27
CA ARG A 217 -14.26 -5.06 -9.18
C ARG A 217 -15.44 -4.46 -8.41
N GLU A 218 -15.83 -5.07 -7.30
CA GLU A 218 -16.96 -4.64 -6.47
C GLU A 218 -16.68 -3.32 -5.75
N PHE A 219 -15.48 -3.13 -5.20
CA PHE A 219 -15.04 -1.87 -4.60
C PHE A 219 -15.08 -0.73 -5.61
N VAL A 220 -14.49 -0.92 -6.80
CA VAL A 220 -14.42 0.12 -7.84
C VAL A 220 -15.82 0.47 -8.37
N ALA A 221 -16.69 -0.53 -8.56
CA ALA A 221 -18.09 -0.29 -8.93
C ALA A 221 -18.85 0.52 -7.88
N ALA A 222 -18.65 0.23 -6.59
CA ALA A 222 -19.25 1.00 -5.51
C ALA A 222 -18.70 2.43 -5.42
N ALA A 223 -17.40 2.60 -5.58
CA ALA A 223 -16.75 3.90 -5.61
C ALA A 223 -17.27 4.77 -6.76
N HIS A 224 -17.39 4.20 -7.97
CA HIS A 224 -18.01 4.87 -9.12
C HIS A 224 -19.45 5.30 -8.86
N ALA A 225 -20.26 4.39 -8.30
CA ALA A 225 -21.64 4.71 -7.95
C ALA A 225 -21.77 5.86 -6.93
N SER A 226 -20.74 6.07 -6.11
CA SER A 226 -20.65 7.17 -5.14
C SER A 226 -20.00 8.46 -5.69
N GLY A 227 -19.51 8.45 -6.94
CA GLY A 227 -18.88 9.61 -7.59
C GLY A 227 -17.37 9.74 -7.39
N SER A 228 -16.68 8.69 -6.93
CA SER A 228 -15.22 8.69 -6.77
C SER A 228 -14.48 8.52 -8.09
N ASP A 229 -13.32 9.18 -8.20
CA ASP A 229 -12.35 8.96 -9.27
C ASP A 229 -11.39 7.81 -8.92
N ILE A 230 -11.92 6.59 -9.03
CA ILE A 230 -11.16 5.35 -8.89
C ILE A 230 -11.20 4.58 -10.21
N SER A 231 -10.12 3.97 -10.66
CA SER A 231 -10.16 3.07 -11.83
C SER A 231 -9.61 1.69 -11.50
N LEU A 232 -10.01 0.68 -12.27
CA LEU A 232 -9.47 -0.68 -12.20
C LEU A 232 -8.70 -1.00 -13.48
N LEU A 233 -7.42 -1.32 -13.33
CA LEU A 233 -6.63 -2.02 -14.34
C LEU A 233 -6.50 -3.49 -13.94
N GLU A 234 -7.33 -4.33 -14.55
CA GLU A 234 -7.18 -5.77 -14.43
C GLU A 234 -6.11 -6.28 -15.39
N LEU A 235 -5.20 -7.13 -14.90
CA LEU A 235 -4.11 -7.73 -15.68
C LEU A 235 -4.40 -9.22 -15.93
N PRO A 236 -4.82 -9.61 -17.15
CA PRO A 236 -5.07 -11.00 -17.49
C PRO A 236 -3.84 -11.90 -17.26
N GLY A 237 -4.06 -13.08 -16.69
CA GLY A 237 -3.01 -14.10 -16.48
C GLY A 237 -1.97 -13.76 -15.41
N HIS A 238 -2.16 -12.67 -14.66
CA HIS A 238 -1.26 -12.28 -13.56
C HIS A 238 -1.83 -12.73 -12.22
N GLU A 239 -0.94 -13.14 -11.33
CA GLU A 239 -1.26 -13.48 -9.94
C GLU A 239 -0.94 -12.33 -8.97
N HIS A 240 -0.92 -12.62 -7.67
CA HIS A 240 -0.84 -11.65 -6.57
C HIS A 240 0.50 -10.92 -6.43
N PHE A 241 1.63 -11.62 -6.61
CA PHE A 241 2.97 -11.12 -6.28
C PHE A 241 3.72 -10.50 -7.46
N GLY A 242 3.36 -10.84 -8.68
CA GLY A 242 3.92 -10.26 -9.90
C GLY A 242 3.71 -8.75 -9.96
N LEU A 243 2.69 -8.23 -9.28
CA LEU A 243 2.43 -6.79 -9.18
C LEU A 243 3.52 -6.01 -8.42
N ILE A 244 4.27 -6.68 -7.54
CA ILE A 244 5.39 -6.10 -6.77
C ILE A 244 6.75 -6.56 -7.27
N ASP A 245 6.80 -7.33 -8.36
CA ASP A 245 8.04 -7.84 -8.94
C ASP A 245 8.47 -7.00 -10.15
N PRO A 246 9.58 -6.23 -10.05
CA PRO A 246 10.14 -5.49 -11.19
C PRO A 246 10.59 -6.35 -12.38
N GLN A 247 10.68 -7.68 -12.22
CA GLN A 247 11.02 -8.61 -13.28
C GLN A 247 9.79 -9.26 -13.93
N SER A 248 8.58 -8.97 -13.45
CA SER A 248 7.35 -9.53 -14.00
C SER A 248 6.90 -8.81 -15.27
N SER A 249 6.04 -9.47 -16.05
CA SER A 249 5.35 -8.85 -17.18
C SER A 249 4.37 -7.73 -16.77
N ALA A 250 3.98 -7.62 -15.50
CA ALA A 250 3.14 -6.54 -15.01
C ALA A 250 3.92 -5.22 -14.88
N TRP A 251 5.23 -5.28 -14.66
CA TRP A 251 6.05 -4.13 -14.26
C TRP A 251 5.89 -2.89 -15.14
N PRO A 252 5.90 -2.98 -16.49
CA PRO A 252 5.69 -1.81 -17.33
C PRO A 252 4.34 -1.13 -17.07
N ARG A 253 3.28 -1.91 -16.83
CA ARG A 253 1.94 -1.40 -16.54
C ARG A 253 1.87 -0.72 -15.17
N ILE A 254 2.57 -1.26 -14.16
CA ILE A 254 2.68 -0.62 -12.85
C ILE A 254 3.34 0.75 -12.97
N LEU A 255 4.41 0.85 -13.77
CA LEU A 255 5.09 2.12 -14.00
C LEU A 255 4.26 3.13 -14.80
N ASP A 256 3.51 2.67 -15.81
CA ASP A 256 2.59 3.54 -16.57
C ASP A 256 1.55 4.16 -15.64
N VAL A 257 0.97 3.35 -14.75
CA VAL A 257 -0.03 3.82 -13.79
C VAL A 257 0.60 4.79 -12.78
N LEU A 258 1.78 4.46 -12.23
CA LEU A 258 2.47 5.35 -11.30
C LEU A 258 2.81 6.71 -11.93
N ARG A 259 3.26 6.73 -13.19
CA ARG A 259 3.49 7.97 -13.95
C ARG A 259 2.20 8.78 -14.12
N SER A 260 1.10 8.12 -14.48
CA SER A 260 -0.19 8.81 -14.64
C SER A 260 -0.67 9.51 -13.35
N LEU A 261 -0.27 9.03 -12.17
CA LEU A 261 -0.59 9.68 -10.89
C LEU A 261 0.26 10.94 -10.62
N HIS A 262 1.42 11.07 -11.26
CA HIS A 262 2.30 12.23 -11.15
C HIS A 262 1.99 13.30 -12.21
N ASP A 263 1.61 12.90 -13.42
CA ASP A 263 1.40 13.81 -14.55
C ASP A 263 0.11 14.66 -14.41
N ASP A 264 -0.82 14.24 -13.53
CA ASP A 264 -2.07 14.92 -13.22
C ASP A 264 -1.96 15.89 -12.01
N GLN A 265 -0.74 16.17 -11.51
CA GLN A 265 -0.45 17.12 -10.41
C GLN A 265 0.06 18.46 -10.94
#